data_AF-A0A2D3T233-F1
#
_entry.id   AF-A0A2D3T233-F1
#
_cell.length_a   1.000
_cell.length_b   1.000
_cell.length_c   1.000
_cell.angle_alpha   90.00
_cell.angle_beta   90.00
_cell.angle_gamma   90.00
#
_symmetry.space_group_name_H-M   'P 1'
#
loop_
_entity.id
_entity.type
_entity.pdbx_description
1 polymer ?
#
loop_
_entity_poly.entity_id
_entity_poly.type
_entity_poly.pdbx_seq_one_letter_code
_entity_poly.pdbx_strand_id
1 'polypeptide(L)'
;MKVAVLNYTGTVGKTTIAAHLLSPRMNNAPIFAIESINETAEGLGVDVEKMKGNKFRDLFKKIMLEDNAIIDIGASNIEEFMNNMIKFDHSHEEIDFFILPVTAGTKEQKESISMLDSLSAIGIPPNKIRVIFNRVDSNVLEEFPFIIGFCKKEKSFIANTKCAIWENELFDALSVKGLTVDALMKDETDYKSLLKSKTKASEKDRHHWADMFGLKALSKRVKRNLDDVYLELFNK
;
A
#
# COMPACT_ATOMS: atom_id res chain seq x y z
N MET A 1 5.46 -5.85 14.39
CA MET A 1 4.25 -6.02 13.56
C MET A 1 4.65 -6.34 12.13
N LYS A 2 4.22 -7.50 11.62
CA LYS A 2 4.51 -7.99 10.26
C LYS A 2 3.23 -7.97 9.42
N VAL A 3 3.26 -7.28 8.29
CA VAL A 3 2.07 -7.03 7.46
C VAL A 3 2.33 -7.52 6.04
N ALA A 4 1.44 -8.37 5.50
CA ALA A 4 1.45 -8.75 4.09
C ALA A 4 0.43 -7.92 3.32
N VAL A 5 0.84 -7.33 2.19
CA VAL A 5 -0.03 -6.59 1.27
C VAL A 5 -0.16 -7.39 -0.02
N LEU A 6 -1.39 -7.80 -0.35
CA LEU A 6 -1.63 -8.73 -1.44
C LEU A 6 -3.01 -8.56 -2.04
N ASN A 7 -3.14 -8.89 -3.33
CA ASN A 7 -4.39 -8.99 -4.08
C ASN A 7 -4.07 -9.59 -5.47
N TYR A 8 -4.87 -10.56 -5.93
CA TYR A 8 -4.78 -11.15 -7.27
C TYR A 8 -4.81 -10.09 -8.37
N THR A 9 -5.51 -8.98 -8.14
CA THR A 9 -5.52 -7.86 -9.08
C THR A 9 -4.21 -7.05 -9.01
N GLY A 10 -3.57 -6.87 -10.17
CA GLY A 10 -2.49 -5.90 -10.36
C GLY A 10 -2.97 -4.45 -10.15
N THR A 11 -2.05 -3.50 -10.02
CA THR A 11 -2.33 -2.04 -10.05
C THR A 11 -3.37 -1.48 -9.05
N VAL A 12 -3.84 -2.27 -8.07
CA VAL A 12 -4.75 -1.80 -6.99
C VAL A 12 -4.06 -0.97 -5.90
N GLY A 13 -2.77 -0.65 -6.06
CA GLY A 13 -2.02 0.22 -5.14
C GLY A 13 -1.27 -0.48 -4.00
N LYS A 14 -0.95 -1.77 -4.12
CA LYS A 14 -0.21 -2.55 -3.10
C LYS A 14 1.11 -1.87 -2.68
N THR A 15 1.99 -1.60 -3.64
CA THR A 15 3.28 -0.93 -3.40
C THR A 15 3.11 0.49 -2.86
N THR A 16 2.13 1.24 -3.37
CA THR A 16 1.82 2.60 -2.88
C THR A 16 1.42 2.58 -1.41
N ILE A 17 0.59 1.62 -1.01
CA ILE A 17 0.17 1.42 0.38
C ILE A 17 1.35 0.97 1.24
N ALA A 18 2.16 0.02 0.78
CA ALA A 18 3.36 -0.39 1.50
C ALA A 18 4.30 0.81 1.77
N ALA A 19 4.59 1.60 0.73
CA ALA A 19 5.56 2.70 0.77
C ALA A 19 5.06 3.97 1.47
N HIS A 20 3.80 4.37 1.27
CA HIS A 20 3.30 5.66 1.76
C HIS A 20 2.36 5.56 2.95
N LEU A 21 1.61 4.46 3.09
CA LEU A 21 0.73 4.25 4.23
C LEU A 21 1.49 3.56 5.37
N LEU A 22 1.99 2.35 5.11
CA LEU A 22 2.45 1.43 6.14
C LEU A 22 3.85 1.78 6.64
N SER A 23 4.88 1.79 5.78
CA SER A 23 6.28 1.93 6.23
C SER A 23 6.49 3.17 7.10
N PRO A 24 6.08 4.39 6.70
CA PRO A 24 6.17 5.58 7.55
C PRO A 24 5.56 5.45 8.94
N ARG A 25 4.41 4.77 9.05
CA ARG A 25 3.64 4.65 10.30
C ARG A 25 4.04 3.44 11.12
N MET A 26 4.83 2.55 10.54
CA MET A 26 5.48 1.41 11.19
C MET A 26 6.95 1.71 11.51
N ASN A 27 7.27 2.96 11.90
CA ASN A 27 8.63 3.41 12.19
C ASN A 27 9.63 3.23 11.04
N ASN A 28 9.19 3.50 9.80
CA ASN A 28 9.94 3.25 8.57
C ASN A 28 10.33 1.77 8.40
N ALA A 29 9.40 0.85 8.71
CA ALA A 29 9.62 -0.58 8.57
C ALA A 29 10.10 -0.95 7.16
N PRO A 30 11.03 -1.92 7.02
CA PRO A 30 11.50 -2.41 5.74
C PRO A 30 10.37 -3.02 4.92
N ILE A 31 10.44 -2.82 3.60
CA ILE A 31 9.51 -3.39 2.62
C ILE A 31 10.24 -4.48 1.84
N PHE A 32 9.75 -5.71 1.98
CA PHE A 32 10.20 -6.86 1.21
C PHE A 32 9.24 -7.10 0.05
N ALA A 33 9.64 -6.75 -1.17
CA ALA A 33 8.82 -6.97 -2.35
C ALA A 33 9.03 -8.37 -2.94
N ILE A 34 7.93 -9.10 -3.17
CA ILE A 34 7.92 -10.39 -3.86
C ILE A 34 7.42 -10.15 -5.29
N GLU A 35 8.37 -9.98 -6.20
CA GLU A 35 8.08 -9.78 -7.62
C GLU A 35 8.62 -10.93 -8.48
N SER A 36 7.92 -11.15 -9.61
CA SER A 36 8.43 -11.99 -10.67
C SER A 36 9.66 -11.28 -11.24
N ILE A 37 10.67 -12.05 -11.66
CA ILE A 37 11.86 -11.49 -12.28
C ILE A 37 11.40 -10.83 -13.60
N ASN A 38 11.02 -9.55 -13.54
CA ASN A 38 11.02 -8.52 -14.58
C ASN A 38 10.15 -7.31 -14.13
N GLU A 39 10.79 -6.15 -14.12
CA GLU A 39 10.22 -4.78 -14.17
C GLU A 39 9.74 -4.08 -12.88
N THR A 40 10.50 -3.00 -12.58
CA THR A 40 10.07 -1.73 -11.94
C THR A 40 9.65 -1.70 -10.47
N ALA A 41 10.65 -1.78 -9.58
CA ALA A 41 10.57 -1.22 -8.22
C ALA A 41 11.61 -0.11 -7.95
N GLU A 42 12.42 0.25 -8.95
CA GLU A 42 13.46 1.30 -8.84
C GLU A 42 12.89 2.73 -8.86
N GLY A 43 11.61 2.91 -9.21
CA GLY A 43 10.99 4.24 -9.37
C GLY A 43 10.62 4.96 -8.07
N LEU A 44 10.57 4.27 -6.92
CA LEU A 44 10.07 4.85 -5.66
C LEU A 44 11.18 5.21 -4.64
N GLY A 45 12.46 5.01 -4.98
CA GLY A 45 13.58 5.36 -4.09
C GLY A 45 13.59 4.58 -2.77
N VAL A 46 12.90 3.45 -2.71
CA VAL A 46 12.91 2.52 -1.57
C VAL A 46 13.95 1.44 -1.86
N ASP A 47 14.79 1.09 -0.87
CA ASP A 47 15.70 -0.04 -0.97
C ASP A 47 14.89 -1.35 -1.06
N VAL A 48 14.74 -1.87 -2.29
CA VAL A 48 14.03 -3.11 -2.55
C VAL A 48 15.03 -4.25 -2.71
N GLU A 49 15.07 -5.13 -1.73
CA GLU A 49 15.96 -6.30 -1.76
C GLU A 49 15.35 -7.42 -2.64
N LYS A 50 15.91 -7.60 -3.84
CA LYS A 50 15.47 -8.61 -4.83
C LYS A 50 16.01 -10.00 -4.47
N MET A 51 15.16 -11.03 -4.29
CA MET A 51 15.61 -12.42 -3.98
C MET A 51 15.39 -13.41 -5.14
N LYS A 52 16.23 -14.45 -5.33
CA LYS A 52 16.11 -15.57 -6.31
C LYS A 52 16.32 -16.96 -5.65
N GLY A 53 15.47 -17.97 -5.97
CA GLY A 53 15.57 -19.44 -5.67
C GLY A 53 15.66 -19.89 -4.18
N ASN A 54 14.73 -20.73 -3.69
CA ASN A 54 14.40 -20.92 -2.25
C ASN A 54 14.04 -19.61 -1.52
N LYS A 55 13.57 -18.61 -2.30
CA LYS A 55 13.29 -17.24 -1.87
C LYS A 55 12.40 -17.15 -0.64
N PHE A 56 11.37 -17.99 -0.56
CA PHE A 56 10.41 -17.90 0.54
C PHE A 56 11.06 -18.21 1.88
N ARG A 57 11.92 -19.23 1.95
CA ARG A 57 12.61 -19.58 3.22
C ARG A 57 13.54 -18.45 3.67
N ASP A 58 14.27 -17.83 2.75
CA ASP A 58 15.20 -16.76 3.10
C ASP A 58 14.48 -15.44 3.37
N LEU A 59 13.42 -15.13 2.63
CA LEU A 59 12.49 -14.05 2.96
C LEU A 59 11.89 -14.25 4.34
N PHE A 60 11.41 -15.45 4.64
CA PHE A 60 10.82 -15.77 5.93
C PHE A 60 11.84 -15.59 7.06
N LYS A 61 13.08 -16.09 6.90
CA LYS A 61 14.17 -15.82 7.86
C LYS A 61 14.41 -14.33 8.07
N LYS A 62 14.44 -13.52 7.00
CA LYS A 62 14.63 -12.06 7.11
C LYS A 62 13.48 -11.43 7.88
N ILE A 63 12.24 -11.74 7.52
CA ILE A 63 11.05 -11.26 8.22
C ILE A 63 11.11 -11.65 9.71
N MET A 64 11.58 -12.86 10.04
CA MET A 64 11.73 -13.31 11.43
C MET A 64 12.74 -12.50 12.25
N LEU A 65 13.74 -11.91 11.60
CA LEU A 65 14.77 -11.09 12.26
C LEU A 65 14.31 -9.65 12.49
N GLU A 66 13.21 -9.23 11.86
CA GLU A 66 12.68 -7.87 11.96
C GLU A 66 11.53 -7.79 12.99
N ASP A 67 11.56 -6.74 13.82
CA ASP A 67 10.43 -6.42 14.71
C ASP A 67 9.22 -5.96 13.90
N ASN A 68 9.44 -5.19 12.84
CA ASN A 68 8.41 -4.70 11.92
C ASN A 68 8.82 -4.98 10.48
N ALA A 69 7.91 -5.52 9.69
CA ALA A 69 8.16 -5.80 8.28
C ALA A 69 6.89 -5.63 7.45
N ILE A 70 7.05 -5.19 6.21
CA ILE A 70 5.98 -5.13 5.22
C ILE A 70 6.37 -6.03 4.06
N ILE A 71 5.47 -6.90 3.64
CA ILE A 71 5.68 -7.87 2.57
C ILE A 71 4.76 -7.45 1.43
N ASP A 72 5.31 -6.81 0.41
CA ASP A 72 4.56 -6.36 -0.77
C ASP A 72 4.54 -7.47 -1.82
N ILE A 73 3.39 -8.11 -2.02
CA ILE A 73 3.30 -9.32 -2.84
C ILE A 73 2.69 -8.96 -4.20
N GLY A 74 3.53 -9.03 -5.23
CA GLY A 74 3.12 -8.84 -6.62
C GLY A 74 2.06 -9.87 -7.02
N ALA A 75 1.09 -9.45 -7.83
CA ALA A 75 -0.06 -10.28 -8.23
C ALA A 75 0.36 -11.63 -8.83
N SER A 76 1.45 -11.63 -9.62
CA SER A 76 2.02 -12.82 -10.26
C SER A 76 2.67 -13.83 -9.30
N ASN A 77 2.90 -13.47 -8.02
CA ASN A 77 3.57 -14.33 -7.04
C ASN A 77 2.64 -14.81 -5.93
N ILE A 78 1.35 -14.44 -5.95
CA ILE A 78 0.42 -14.75 -4.86
C ILE A 78 0.21 -16.25 -4.72
N GLU A 79 0.01 -16.97 -5.81
CA GLU A 79 -0.18 -18.43 -5.75
C GLU A 79 1.03 -19.14 -5.14
N GLU A 80 2.24 -18.76 -5.55
CA GLU A 80 3.48 -19.32 -4.99
C GLU A 80 3.61 -18.96 -3.49
N PHE A 81 3.32 -17.71 -3.13
CA PHE A 81 3.35 -17.24 -1.74
C PHE A 81 2.37 -18.02 -0.86
N MET A 82 1.11 -18.17 -1.29
CA MET A 82 0.07 -18.92 -0.59
C MET A 82 0.45 -20.39 -0.42
N ASN A 83 0.94 -21.03 -1.49
CA ASN A 83 1.41 -22.42 -1.44
C ASN A 83 2.57 -22.62 -0.47
N ASN A 84 3.49 -21.64 -0.39
CA ASN A 84 4.57 -21.70 0.58
C ASN A 84 4.06 -21.52 2.02
N MET A 85 3.13 -20.60 2.28
CA MET A 85 2.52 -20.45 3.61
C MET A 85 1.85 -21.74 4.10
N ILE A 86 1.20 -22.50 3.21
CA ILE A 86 0.59 -23.80 3.57
C ILE A 86 1.67 -24.85 3.91
N LYS A 87 2.80 -24.85 3.21
CA LYS A 87 3.87 -25.85 3.39
C LYS A 87 4.71 -25.61 4.64
N PHE A 88 4.88 -24.35 5.05
CA PHE A 88 5.62 -23.98 6.26
C PHE A 88 4.65 -23.91 7.44
N ASP A 89 4.64 -24.98 8.23
CA ASP A 89 3.83 -25.06 9.45
C ASP A 89 4.06 -23.83 10.35
N HIS A 90 2.99 -23.29 10.94
CA HIS A 90 2.97 -22.03 11.71
C HIS A 90 3.39 -20.73 10.97
N SER A 91 3.73 -20.73 9.67
CA SER A 91 4.23 -19.50 9.01
C SER A 91 3.21 -18.36 8.88
N HIS A 92 1.91 -18.67 8.86
CA HIS A 92 0.83 -17.68 8.89
C HIS A 92 0.62 -17.06 10.29
N GLU A 93 1.14 -17.68 11.35
CA GLU A 93 1.07 -17.14 12.71
C GLU A 93 1.95 -15.88 12.83
N GLU A 94 3.06 -15.87 12.10
CA GLU A 94 4.05 -14.79 12.08
C GLU A 94 3.61 -13.53 11.33
N ILE A 95 2.62 -13.64 10.44
CA ILE A 95 2.03 -12.47 9.79
C ILE A 95 0.87 -12.00 10.67
N ASP A 96 0.98 -10.78 11.19
CA ASP A 96 -0.04 -10.19 12.06
C ASP A 96 -1.28 -9.82 11.25
N PHE A 97 -1.08 -9.23 10.06
CA PHE A 97 -2.18 -8.76 9.21
C PHE A 97 -1.95 -9.02 7.72
N PHE A 98 -3.03 -9.39 7.05
CA PHE A 98 -3.14 -9.50 5.60
C PHE A 98 -3.99 -8.34 5.12
N ILE A 99 -3.36 -7.36 4.47
CA ILE A 99 -3.98 -6.15 3.96
C ILE A 99 -4.31 -6.34 2.49
N LEU A 100 -5.58 -6.16 2.15
CA LEU A 100 -6.10 -6.32 0.81
C LEU A 100 -6.61 -4.98 0.26
N PRO A 101 -5.81 -4.25 -0.55
CA PRO A 101 -6.28 -3.07 -1.25
C PRO A 101 -7.26 -3.45 -2.35
N VAL A 102 -8.38 -2.73 -2.49
CA VAL A 102 -9.40 -2.97 -3.51
C VAL A 102 -9.79 -1.65 -4.17
N THR A 103 -9.94 -1.63 -5.49
CA THR A 103 -10.49 -0.50 -6.25
C THR A 103 -11.95 -0.77 -6.67
N ALA A 104 -12.70 0.27 -7.01
CA ALA A 104 -14.16 0.19 -7.22
C ALA A 104 -14.59 -0.63 -8.45
N GLY A 105 -13.67 -1.01 -9.33
CA GLY A 105 -14.00 -1.77 -10.54
C GLY A 105 -14.62 -3.13 -10.23
N THR A 106 -15.64 -3.51 -11.02
CA THR A 106 -16.41 -4.75 -10.76
C THR A 106 -15.54 -6.00 -10.84
N LYS A 107 -14.57 -6.02 -11.76
CA LYS A 107 -13.67 -7.16 -11.94
C LYS A 107 -12.73 -7.27 -10.74
N GLU A 108 -12.15 -6.16 -10.34
CA GLU A 108 -11.22 -6.01 -9.24
C GLU A 108 -11.87 -6.43 -7.91
N GLN A 109 -13.12 -6.02 -7.66
CA GLN A 109 -13.87 -6.48 -6.48
C GLN A 109 -14.11 -8.00 -6.49
N LYS A 110 -14.45 -8.60 -7.64
CA LYS A 110 -14.68 -10.06 -7.73
C LYS A 110 -13.39 -10.85 -7.51
N GLU A 111 -12.28 -10.42 -8.10
CA GLU A 111 -10.97 -11.03 -7.87
C GLU A 111 -10.51 -10.89 -6.41
N SER A 112 -10.80 -9.73 -5.81
CA SER A 112 -10.55 -9.49 -4.37
C SER A 112 -11.36 -10.45 -3.49
N ILE A 113 -12.63 -10.72 -3.82
CA ILE A 113 -13.44 -11.73 -3.13
C ILE A 113 -12.80 -13.11 -3.24
N SER A 114 -12.34 -13.52 -4.43
CA SER A 114 -11.64 -14.80 -4.59
C SER A 114 -10.36 -14.89 -3.74
N MET A 115 -9.66 -13.77 -3.55
CA MET A 115 -8.49 -13.72 -2.66
C MET A 115 -8.89 -13.85 -1.18
N LEU A 116 -9.95 -13.18 -0.76
CA LEU A 116 -10.49 -13.28 0.61
C LEU A 116 -10.93 -14.72 0.93
N ASP A 117 -11.61 -15.37 -0.01
CA ASP A 117 -11.96 -16.80 0.07
C ASP A 117 -10.71 -17.68 0.22
N SER A 118 -9.67 -17.41 -0.59
CA SER A 118 -8.42 -18.18 -0.54
C SER A 118 -7.72 -18.05 0.82
N LEU A 119 -7.65 -16.84 1.39
CA LEU A 119 -7.08 -16.59 2.72
C LEU A 119 -7.89 -17.31 3.82
N SER A 120 -9.22 -17.25 3.74
CA SER A 120 -10.09 -17.96 4.69
C SER A 120 -9.96 -19.48 4.57
N ALA A 121 -9.83 -20.02 3.34
CA ALA A 121 -9.74 -21.45 3.09
C ALA A 121 -8.44 -22.08 3.64
N ILE A 122 -7.34 -21.32 3.69
CA ILE A 122 -6.10 -21.75 4.33
C ILE A 122 -6.09 -21.53 5.85
N GLY A 123 -7.20 -21.07 6.43
CA GLY A 123 -7.39 -20.98 7.88
C GLY A 123 -6.93 -19.66 8.53
N ILE A 124 -6.68 -18.59 7.76
CA ILE A 124 -6.29 -17.30 8.35
C ILE A 124 -7.49 -16.71 9.13
N PRO A 125 -7.31 -16.31 10.40
CA PRO A 125 -8.38 -15.75 11.21
C PRO A 125 -8.97 -14.45 10.62
N PRO A 126 -10.31 -14.25 10.69
CA PRO A 126 -10.96 -13.07 10.12
C PRO A 126 -10.43 -11.72 10.62
N ASN A 127 -10.00 -11.66 11.89
CA ASN A 127 -9.45 -10.44 12.49
C ASN A 127 -8.04 -10.08 11.98
N LYS A 128 -7.36 -10.99 11.29
CA LYS A 128 -6.08 -10.73 10.62
C LYS A 128 -6.25 -10.22 9.19
N ILE A 129 -7.40 -10.43 8.55
CA ILE A 129 -7.64 -10.04 7.15
C ILE A 129 -8.37 -8.69 7.12
N ARG A 130 -7.75 -7.66 6.54
CA ARG A 130 -8.31 -6.29 6.53
C ARG A 130 -8.31 -5.70 5.12
N VAL A 131 -9.43 -5.14 4.72
CA VAL A 131 -9.58 -4.47 3.41
C VAL A 131 -9.27 -2.98 3.52
N ILE A 132 -8.58 -2.45 2.51
CA ILE A 132 -8.47 -1.01 2.25
C ILE A 132 -9.25 -0.70 0.97
N PHE A 133 -10.20 0.22 1.06
CA PHE A 133 -10.87 0.78 -0.11
C PHE A 133 -9.96 1.84 -0.71
N ASN A 134 -9.35 1.54 -1.84
CA ASN A 134 -8.39 2.41 -2.49
C ASN A 134 -9.02 3.10 -3.70
N ARG A 135 -8.57 4.33 -4.00
CA ARG A 135 -9.08 5.16 -5.08
C ARG A 135 -10.59 5.42 -4.96
N VAL A 136 -11.03 5.76 -3.74
CA VAL A 136 -12.44 6.09 -3.49
C VAL A 136 -12.72 7.48 -4.04
N ASP A 137 -13.76 7.61 -4.88
CA ASP A 137 -14.10 8.89 -5.51
C ASP A 137 -15.11 9.69 -4.66
N SER A 138 -16.09 9.00 -4.07
CA SER A 138 -17.27 9.63 -3.46
C SER A 138 -17.76 8.92 -2.19
N ASN A 139 -18.07 7.62 -2.26
CA ASN A 139 -18.69 6.88 -1.17
C ASN A 139 -18.37 5.37 -1.25
N VAL A 140 -17.77 4.85 -0.18
CA VAL A 140 -17.36 3.45 -0.08
C VAL A 140 -18.53 2.46 -0.22
N LEU A 141 -19.70 2.76 0.36
CA LEU A 141 -20.84 1.84 0.36
C LEU A 141 -21.45 1.69 -1.04
N GLU A 142 -21.43 2.76 -1.84
CA GLU A 142 -21.96 2.78 -3.20
C GLU A 142 -20.96 2.19 -4.21
N GLU A 143 -19.67 2.48 -4.03
CA GLU A 143 -18.61 2.07 -4.96
C GLU A 143 -18.16 0.61 -4.75
N PHE A 144 -18.26 0.08 -3.53
CA PHE A 144 -17.76 -1.26 -3.18
C PHE A 144 -18.84 -2.24 -2.71
N PRO A 145 -19.99 -2.35 -3.41
CA PRO A 145 -21.14 -3.10 -2.91
C PRO A 145 -20.85 -4.60 -2.78
N PHE A 146 -19.98 -5.15 -3.64
CA PHE A 146 -19.66 -6.58 -3.63
C PHE A 146 -18.82 -6.95 -2.41
N ILE A 147 -17.79 -6.16 -2.10
CA ILE A 147 -16.95 -6.39 -0.92
C ILE A 147 -17.76 -6.23 0.37
N ILE A 148 -18.57 -5.17 0.46
CA ILE A 148 -19.41 -4.91 1.64
C ILE A 148 -20.45 -6.01 1.82
N GLY A 149 -21.11 -6.45 0.75
CA GLY A 149 -22.07 -7.55 0.78
C GLY A 149 -21.42 -8.86 1.22
N PHE A 150 -20.24 -9.16 0.68
CA PHE A 150 -19.48 -10.36 0.99
C PHE A 150 -19.00 -10.39 2.45
N CYS A 151 -18.46 -9.29 2.96
CA CYS A 151 -18.04 -9.14 4.36
C CYS A 151 -19.20 -9.42 5.33
N LYS A 152 -20.39 -8.86 5.05
CA LYS A 152 -21.59 -9.07 5.87
C LYS A 152 -22.06 -10.52 5.89
N LYS A 153 -21.94 -11.22 4.76
CA LYS A 153 -22.40 -12.60 4.58
C LYS A 153 -21.45 -13.60 5.23
N GLU A 154 -20.17 -13.56 4.89
CA GLU A 154 -19.20 -14.59 5.29
C GLU A 154 -18.50 -14.28 6.62
N LYS A 155 -18.37 -12.99 6.97
CA LYS A 155 -17.67 -12.52 8.18
C LYS A 155 -16.23 -13.07 8.30
N SER A 156 -15.61 -13.37 7.16
CA SER A 156 -14.27 -13.96 7.05
C SER A 156 -13.14 -12.92 7.04
N PHE A 157 -13.45 -11.62 7.10
CA PHE A 157 -12.49 -10.52 7.11
C PHE A 157 -13.14 -9.23 7.65
N ILE A 158 -12.33 -8.20 7.92
CA ILE A 158 -12.77 -6.88 8.34
C ILE A 158 -12.77 -5.90 7.15
N ALA A 159 -13.91 -5.26 6.90
CA ALA A 159 -14.10 -4.22 5.90
C ALA A 159 -14.61 -2.92 6.53
N ASN A 160 -13.75 -2.23 7.28
CA ASN A 160 -14.08 -0.94 7.88
C ASN A 160 -14.13 0.15 6.79
N THR A 161 -15.30 0.75 6.57
CA THR A 161 -15.50 1.77 5.52
C THR A 161 -14.67 3.03 5.71
N LYS A 162 -14.13 3.26 6.92
CA LYS A 162 -13.19 4.34 7.18
C LYS A 162 -11.76 4.05 6.72
N CYS A 163 -11.43 2.80 6.43
CA CYS A 163 -10.17 2.41 5.80
C CYS A 163 -10.21 2.73 4.29
N ALA A 164 -10.43 4.02 3.97
CA ALA A 164 -10.62 4.53 2.63
C ALA A 164 -9.51 5.52 2.25
N ILE A 165 -8.77 5.21 1.18
CA ILE A 165 -7.83 6.12 0.55
C ILE A 165 -8.55 6.78 -0.64
N TRP A 166 -8.71 8.10 -0.55
CA TRP A 166 -9.41 8.87 -1.56
C TRP A 166 -8.57 9.05 -2.82
N GLU A 167 -9.23 9.07 -3.97
CA GLU A 167 -8.57 9.32 -5.25
C GLU A 167 -7.84 10.67 -5.24
N ASN A 168 -6.60 10.66 -5.70
CA ASN A 168 -5.75 11.83 -5.76
C ASN A 168 -4.60 11.62 -6.76
N GLU A 169 -4.19 12.71 -7.41
CA GLU A 169 -3.11 12.71 -8.41
C GLU A 169 -1.70 12.72 -7.80
N LEU A 170 -1.58 12.78 -6.46
CA LEU A 170 -0.30 13.00 -5.79
C LEU A 170 0.64 11.80 -5.98
N PHE A 171 0.14 10.56 -5.85
CA PHE A 171 1.00 9.38 -5.93
C PHE A 171 1.60 9.19 -7.33
N ASP A 172 0.83 9.46 -8.38
CA ASP A 172 1.32 9.37 -9.76
C ASP A 172 2.39 10.45 -10.01
N ALA A 173 2.15 11.68 -9.56
CA ALA A 173 3.11 12.78 -9.68
C ALA A 173 4.40 12.53 -8.87
N LEU A 174 4.29 11.94 -7.69
CA LEU A 174 5.42 11.57 -6.84
C LEU A 174 6.26 10.44 -7.44
N SER A 175 5.60 9.44 -8.04
CA SER A 175 6.27 8.33 -8.73
C SER A 175 7.15 8.82 -9.88
N VAL A 176 6.64 9.74 -10.72
CA VAL A 176 7.42 10.35 -11.81
C VAL A 176 8.66 11.10 -11.29
N LYS A 177 8.59 11.65 -10.07
CA LYS A 177 9.68 12.42 -9.44
C LYS A 177 10.60 11.58 -8.55
N GLY A 178 10.30 10.31 -8.31
CA GLY A 178 11.03 9.48 -7.34
C GLY A 178 10.97 10.04 -5.91
N LEU A 179 9.86 10.70 -5.55
CA LEU A 179 9.67 11.32 -4.23
C LEU A 179 8.62 10.55 -3.43
N THR A 180 8.69 10.71 -2.10
CA THR A 180 7.63 10.23 -1.20
C THR A 180 6.86 11.38 -0.58
N VAL A 181 5.64 11.09 -0.11
CA VAL A 181 4.81 12.07 0.64
C VAL A 181 5.60 12.62 1.84
N ASP A 182 6.35 11.77 2.55
CA ASP A 182 7.15 12.22 3.69
C ASP A 182 8.38 13.02 3.29
N ALA A 183 9.06 12.68 2.19
CA ALA A 183 10.16 13.50 1.68
C ALA A 183 9.65 14.92 1.34
N LEU A 184 8.49 15.01 0.70
CA LEU A 184 7.84 16.27 0.35
C LEU A 184 7.37 17.07 1.59
N MET A 185 6.96 16.37 2.65
CA MET A 185 6.57 17.00 3.92
C MET A 185 7.76 17.46 4.76
N LYS A 186 8.92 16.80 4.64
CA LYS A 186 10.18 17.15 5.32
C LYS A 186 10.93 18.28 4.60
N ASP A 187 10.66 18.50 3.33
CA ASP A 187 11.22 19.63 2.60
C ASP A 187 10.74 20.95 3.23
N GLU A 188 11.66 21.79 3.68
CA GLU A 188 11.37 23.09 4.30
C GLU A 188 11.31 24.25 3.29
N THR A 189 11.55 23.97 2.01
CA THR A 189 11.59 25.00 0.96
C THR A 189 10.26 25.75 0.85
N ASP A 190 10.33 27.08 0.94
CA ASP A 190 9.19 27.97 0.69
C ASP A 190 9.11 28.34 -0.80
N TYR A 191 8.58 27.40 -1.58
CA TYR A 191 8.37 27.56 -3.02
C TYR A 191 7.47 28.75 -3.36
N LYS A 192 6.53 29.13 -2.48
CA LYS A 192 5.66 30.30 -2.68
C LYS A 192 6.48 31.59 -2.60
N SER A 193 7.40 31.70 -1.65
CA SER A 193 8.32 32.83 -1.56
C SER A 193 9.32 32.85 -2.71
N LEU A 194 9.81 31.70 -3.18
CA LEU A 194 10.67 31.63 -4.38
C LEU A 194 9.94 32.17 -5.63
N LEU A 195 8.69 31.75 -5.86
CA LEU A 195 7.87 32.24 -6.97
C LEU A 195 7.63 33.75 -6.94
N LYS A 196 7.45 34.33 -5.74
CA LYS A 196 7.21 35.77 -5.56
C LYS A 196 8.48 36.60 -5.68
N SER A 197 9.59 36.12 -5.11
CA SER A 197 10.83 36.90 -4.99
C SER A 197 11.72 36.78 -6.22
N LYS A 198 11.79 35.60 -6.85
CA LYS A 198 12.67 35.32 -7.99
C LYS A 198 11.93 35.43 -9.32
N THR A 199 11.33 36.59 -9.58
CA THR A 199 10.51 36.82 -10.79
C THR A 199 11.31 36.74 -12.10
N LYS A 200 12.62 36.97 -12.05
CA LYS A 200 13.54 36.88 -13.19
C LYS A 200 14.19 35.49 -13.37
N ALA A 201 13.82 34.50 -12.55
CA ALA A 201 14.32 33.14 -12.72
C ALA A 201 13.85 32.53 -14.05
N SER A 202 14.53 31.47 -14.49
CA SER A 202 14.17 30.78 -15.73
C SER A 202 12.73 30.24 -15.66
N GLU A 203 12.08 30.11 -16.82
CA GLU A 203 10.74 29.53 -16.90
C GLU A 203 10.71 28.12 -16.28
N LYS A 204 11.76 27.35 -16.52
CA LYS A 204 11.96 26.00 -15.95
C LYS A 204 11.96 26.01 -14.42
N ASP A 205 12.71 26.91 -13.79
CA ASP A 205 12.78 26.99 -12.32
C ASP A 205 11.43 27.42 -11.74
N ARG A 206 10.76 28.37 -12.40
CA ARG A 206 9.45 28.85 -11.96
C ARG A 206 8.38 27.75 -12.07
N HIS A 207 8.36 26.98 -13.16
CA HIS A 207 7.47 25.82 -13.30
C HIS A 207 7.75 24.77 -12.23
N HIS A 208 9.03 24.46 -11.97
CA HIS A 208 9.41 23.54 -10.91
C HIS A 208 8.92 23.99 -9.53
N TRP A 209 9.08 25.26 -9.16
CA TRP A 209 8.59 25.77 -7.88
C TRP A 209 7.07 25.77 -7.78
N ALA A 210 6.35 26.10 -8.86
CA ALA A 210 4.89 26.03 -8.90
C ALA A 210 4.38 24.60 -8.69
N ASP A 211 5.00 23.65 -9.38
CA ASP A 211 4.71 22.23 -9.27
C ASP A 211 4.97 21.70 -7.85
N MET A 212 6.17 21.94 -7.29
CA MET A 212 6.50 21.53 -5.93
C MET A 212 5.60 22.17 -4.86
N PHE A 213 5.20 23.45 -5.05
CA PHE A 213 4.22 24.10 -4.18
C PHE A 213 2.86 23.38 -4.22
N GLY A 214 2.37 23.06 -5.43
CA GLY A 214 1.11 22.32 -5.62
C GLY A 214 1.14 20.95 -4.96
N LEU A 215 2.19 20.17 -5.22
CA LEU A 215 2.39 18.85 -4.60
C LEU A 215 2.42 18.97 -3.07
N LYS A 216 3.15 19.93 -2.51
CA LYS A 216 3.24 20.13 -1.06
C LYS A 216 1.89 20.50 -0.46
N ALA A 217 1.07 21.29 -1.16
CA ALA A 217 -0.29 21.60 -0.72
C ALA A 217 -1.19 20.35 -0.67
N LEU A 218 -1.11 19.48 -1.69
CA LEU A 218 -1.86 18.21 -1.74
C LEU A 218 -1.40 17.22 -0.66
N SER A 219 -0.08 17.14 -0.43
CA SER A 219 0.54 16.17 0.49
C SER A 219 0.00 16.24 1.93
N LYS A 220 -0.35 17.44 2.41
CA LYS A 220 -0.92 17.61 3.76
C LYS A 220 -2.28 16.94 3.93
N ARG A 221 -3.12 16.95 2.89
CA ARG A 221 -4.44 16.29 2.93
C ARG A 221 -4.28 14.79 2.81
N VAL A 222 -3.45 14.34 1.86
CA VAL A 222 -3.17 12.91 1.66
C VAL A 222 -2.56 12.30 2.91
N LYS A 223 -1.56 12.95 3.52
CA LYS A 223 -0.93 12.47 4.77
C LYS A 223 -1.95 12.26 5.89
N ARG A 224 -2.84 13.22 6.13
CA ARG A 224 -3.90 13.09 7.15
C ARG A 224 -4.83 11.91 6.85
N ASN A 225 -5.27 11.76 5.59
CA ASN A 225 -6.09 10.61 5.21
C ASN A 225 -5.36 9.28 5.46
N LEU A 226 -4.07 9.19 5.12
CA LEU A 226 -3.27 8.01 5.40
C LEU A 226 -3.08 7.77 6.92
N ASP A 227 -2.93 8.83 7.73
CA ASP A 227 -2.89 8.73 9.20
C ASP A 227 -4.19 8.14 9.75
N ASP A 228 -5.33 8.66 9.30
CA ASP A 228 -6.66 8.18 9.70
C ASP A 228 -6.88 6.72 9.29
N VAL A 229 -6.52 6.37 8.05
CA VAL A 229 -6.63 4.99 7.54
C VAL A 229 -5.77 4.03 8.34
N TYR A 230 -4.54 4.39 8.70
CA TYR A 230 -3.66 3.54 9.50
C TYR A 230 -4.23 3.28 10.90
N LEU A 231 -4.78 4.32 11.54
CA LEU A 231 -5.44 4.19 12.84
C LEU A 231 -6.66 3.27 12.75
N GLU A 232 -7.53 3.49 11.77
CA GLU A 232 -8.73 2.67 11.56
C GLU A 232 -8.40 1.23 11.12
N LEU A 233 -7.23 1.02 10.50
CA LEU A 233 -6.73 -0.29 10.12
C LEU A 233 -6.23 -1.12 11.29
N PHE A 234 -5.68 -0.54 12.35
CA PHE A 234 -5.02 -1.33 13.40
C PHE A 234 -5.57 -1.11 14.81
N ASN A 235 -6.34 -0.04 15.05
CA ASN A 235 -6.99 0.15 16.34
C ASN A 235 -8.05 -0.92 16.60
N LYS A 236 -8.17 -1.29 17.87
CA LYS A 236 -9.22 -2.15 18.43
C LYS A 236 -10.30 -1.28 19.08
#